data_AF-A0A8S1B9V3-F1
#
_entry.id   AF-A0A8S1B9V3-F1
#
_cell.length_a   1.000
_cell.length_b   1.000
_cell.length_c   1.000
_cell.angle_alpha   90.00
_cell.angle_beta   90.00
_cell.angle_gamma   90.00
#
_symmetry.space_group_name_H-M   'P 1'
#
loop_
_entity.id
_entity.type
_entity.pdbx_description
1 polymer ?
#
loop_
_entity_poly.entity_id
_entity_poly.type
_entity_poly.pdbx_seq_one_letter_code
_entity_poly.pdbx_strand_id
1 'polypeptide(L)'
;MKSNYLKELLGVLQGNKIYNLFLILGENYDSNTSEFESTSQLIKFIKKQTGSYFCIGVAGFPGCSEEKLVHLKEKIESGADYILTQAFFEKNTYKAFADQCERLNIKVPIIPGKIASTIFSTLESERCRFLINSSEKFVGTPEIVTGNV
;
A
#
# COMPACT_ATOMS: atom_id res chain seq x y z
N MET A 1 -17.63 -5.35 5.54
CA MET A 1 -17.97 -3.91 5.41
C MET A 1 -19.26 -3.79 4.59
N LYS A 2 -20.28 -3.05 5.07
CA LYS A 2 -21.54 -2.84 4.33
C LYS A 2 -21.51 -1.53 3.52
N SER A 3 -22.09 -1.52 2.34
CA SER A 3 -22.07 -0.36 1.42
C SER A 3 -22.81 0.85 1.96
N ASN A 4 -23.93 0.67 2.66
CA ASN A 4 -24.68 1.79 3.26
C ASN A 4 -23.85 2.52 4.32
N TYR A 5 -23.21 1.76 5.23
CA TYR A 5 -22.30 2.33 6.23
C TYR A 5 -21.14 3.07 5.57
N LEU A 6 -20.56 2.49 4.51
CA LEU A 6 -19.48 3.16 3.78
C LEU A 6 -19.94 4.47 3.14
N LYS A 7 -21.15 4.55 2.57
CA LYS A 7 -21.69 5.80 2.01
C LYS A 7 -21.83 6.90 3.08
N GLU A 8 -22.39 6.54 4.23
CA GLU A 8 -22.53 7.47 5.36
C GLU A 8 -21.15 7.95 5.83
N LEU A 9 -20.19 7.04 5.97
CA LEU A 9 -18.82 7.36 6.34
C LEU A 9 -18.16 8.30 5.33
N LEU A 10 -18.29 8.03 4.02
CA LEU A 10 -17.76 8.91 2.97
C LEU A 10 -18.36 10.31 3.09
N GLY A 11 -19.67 10.44 3.35
CA GLY A 11 -20.33 11.72 3.58
C GLY A 11 -19.77 12.47 4.79
N VAL A 12 -19.52 11.77 5.91
CA VAL A 12 -18.88 12.34 7.09
C VAL A 12 -17.46 12.82 6.77
N LEU A 13 -16.66 12.03 6.06
CA LEU A 13 -15.30 12.39 5.67
C LEU A 13 -15.28 13.62 4.74
N GLN A 14 -16.20 13.72 3.78
CA GLN A 14 -16.36 14.89 2.92
C GLN A 14 -16.77 16.13 3.72
N GLY A 15 -17.71 15.99 4.67
CA GLY A 15 -18.13 17.08 5.56
C GLY A 15 -16.99 17.62 6.43
N ASN A 16 -16.04 16.75 6.78
CA ASN A 16 -14.82 17.12 7.52
C ASN A 16 -13.65 17.53 6.61
N LYS A 17 -13.86 17.67 5.30
CA LYS A 17 -12.84 18.07 4.32
C LYS A 17 -11.61 17.14 4.31
N ILE A 18 -11.85 15.84 4.46
CA ILE A 18 -10.80 14.83 4.30
C ILE A 18 -10.74 14.46 2.83
N TYR A 19 -9.57 14.61 2.21
CA TYR A 19 -9.39 14.36 0.78
C TYR A 19 -8.62 13.07 0.48
N ASN A 20 -7.86 12.56 1.44
CA ASN A 20 -6.93 11.45 1.23
C ASN A 20 -7.40 10.22 1.98
N LEU A 21 -7.58 9.11 1.27
CA LEU A 21 -7.87 7.80 1.84
C LEU A 21 -6.70 6.88 1.57
N PHE A 22 -6.30 6.11 2.57
CA PHE A 22 -5.35 5.02 2.40
C PHE A 22 -6.06 3.71 2.69
N LEU A 23 -6.20 2.85 1.68
CA LEU A 23 -7.01 1.64 1.76
C LEU A 23 -6.12 0.41 1.97
N ILE A 24 -6.36 -0.29 3.08
CA ILE A 24 -5.69 -1.54 3.44
C ILE A 24 -6.77 -2.59 3.71
N LEU A 25 -6.52 -3.83 3.28
CA LEU A 25 -7.33 -4.96 3.68
C LEU A 25 -6.94 -5.36 5.10
N GLY A 26 -7.89 -5.30 6.04
CA GLY A 26 -7.65 -5.69 7.43
C GLY A 26 -7.36 -7.19 7.58
N GLU A 27 -6.59 -7.56 8.60
CA GLU A 27 -6.16 -8.95 8.84
C GLU A 27 -7.33 -9.91 9.10
N ASN A 28 -8.41 -9.41 9.70
CA ASN A 28 -9.64 -10.18 9.96
C ASN A 28 -10.69 -10.02 8.86
N TYR A 29 -10.25 -9.76 7.63
CA TYR A 29 -11.17 -9.64 6.50
C TYR A 29 -11.78 -10.99 6.16
N ASP A 30 -13.11 -11.04 6.15
CA ASP A 30 -13.89 -12.19 5.70
C ASP A 30 -14.83 -11.76 4.58
N SER A 31 -14.69 -12.37 3.41
CA SER A 31 -15.53 -12.11 2.25
C SER A 31 -16.99 -12.44 2.50
N ASN A 32 -17.30 -13.37 3.41
CA ASN A 32 -18.67 -13.76 3.73
C ASN A 32 -19.43 -12.68 4.52
N THR A 33 -18.71 -11.77 5.18
CA THR A 33 -19.29 -10.70 6.01
C THR A 33 -19.16 -9.31 5.37
N SER A 34 -18.59 -9.25 4.17
CA SER A 34 -18.33 -8.02 3.44
C SER A 34 -19.08 -7.99 2.12
N GLU A 35 -19.65 -6.83 1.78
CA GLU A 35 -20.25 -6.61 0.46
C GLU A 35 -19.20 -6.30 -0.62
N PHE A 36 -17.95 -6.11 -0.22
CA PHE A 36 -16.81 -5.94 -1.11
C PHE A 36 -15.88 -7.12 -0.92
N GLU A 37 -15.68 -7.91 -1.99
CA GLU A 37 -14.84 -9.11 -2.03
C GLU A 37 -13.35 -8.76 -2.14
N SER A 38 -13.05 -7.57 -2.67
CA SER A 38 -11.67 -7.11 -2.88
C SER A 38 -11.54 -5.59 -2.68
N THR A 39 -10.31 -5.14 -2.43
CA THR A 39 -9.99 -3.70 -2.39
C THR A 39 -10.31 -3.01 -3.72
N SER A 40 -10.14 -3.70 -4.86
CA SER A 40 -10.48 -3.18 -6.18
C SER A 40 -11.98 -2.85 -6.30
N GLN A 41 -12.86 -3.71 -5.80
CA GLN A 41 -14.30 -3.42 -5.74
C GLN A 41 -14.62 -2.22 -4.83
N LEU A 42 -13.94 -2.14 -3.68
CA LEU A 42 -14.09 -1.00 -2.76
C LEU A 42 -13.69 0.33 -3.41
N ILE A 43 -12.57 0.38 -4.13
CA ILE A 43 -12.09 1.58 -4.84
C ILE A 43 -13.12 2.01 -5.89
N LYS A 44 -13.59 1.06 -6.72
CA LYS A 44 -14.63 1.34 -7.74
C LYS A 44 -15.88 1.91 -7.11
N PHE A 45 -16.30 1.37 -5.98
CA PHE A 45 -17.46 1.87 -5.25
C PHE A 45 -17.25 3.31 -4.77
N ILE A 46 -16.12 3.60 -4.12
CA ILE A 46 -15.80 4.96 -3.63
C ILE A 46 -15.79 5.96 -4.80
N LYS A 47 -15.08 5.64 -5.90
CA LYS A 47 -15.01 6.51 -7.08
C LYS A 47 -16.38 6.69 -7.73
N LYS A 48 -17.24 5.66 -7.76
CA LYS A 48 -18.63 5.77 -8.25
C LYS A 48 -19.48 6.71 -7.38
N GLN A 49 -19.30 6.69 -6.06
CA GLN A 49 -20.09 7.53 -5.13
C GLN A 49 -19.59 8.97 -5.07
N THR A 50 -18.28 9.19 -5.22
CA THR A 50 -17.64 10.46 -4.83
C THR A 50 -16.87 11.14 -5.97
N GLY A 51 -16.80 10.51 -7.14
CA GLY A 51 -16.05 11.00 -8.29
C GLY A 51 -14.55 11.11 -7.98
N SER A 52 -13.98 12.26 -8.33
CA SER A 52 -12.56 12.59 -8.11
C SER A 52 -12.28 13.25 -6.76
N TYR A 53 -13.25 13.34 -5.84
CA TYR A 53 -13.08 14.04 -4.57
C TYR A 53 -11.97 13.43 -3.70
N PHE A 54 -11.94 12.10 -3.59
CA PHE A 54 -10.93 11.39 -2.80
C PHE A 54 -9.73 10.99 -3.65
N CYS A 55 -8.54 11.33 -3.15
CA CYS A 55 -7.26 10.77 -3.55
C CYS A 55 -7.03 9.46 -2.76
N ILE A 56 -6.95 8.33 -3.47
CA ILE A 56 -6.94 6.99 -2.90
C ILE A 56 -5.54 6.38 -3.04
N GLY A 57 -4.89 6.12 -1.91
CA GLY A 57 -3.65 5.37 -1.84
C GLY A 57 -3.87 3.89 -1.53
N VAL A 58 -3.00 3.03 -2.06
CA VAL A 58 -2.97 1.59 -1.76
C VAL A 58 -1.57 1.13 -1.36
N ALA A 59 -1.50 0.05 -0.59
CA ALA A 59 -0.24 -0.53 -0.17
C ALA A 59 0.45 -1.29 -1.33
N GLY A 60 1.75 -1.04 -1.50
CA GLY A 60 2.66 -1.80 -2.36
C GLY A 60 3.70 -2.56 -1.53
N PHE A 61 4.15 -3.71 -2.02
CA PHE A 61 5.08 -4.57 -1.28
C PHE A 61 6.30 -4.87 -2.15
N PRO A 62 7.43 -4.16 -1.97
CA PRO A 62 8.66 -4.48 -2.66
C PRO A 62 9.08 -5.94 -2.38
N GLY A 63 9.52 -6.67 -3.41
CA GLY A 63 9.87 -8.10 -3.31
C GLY A 63 8.67 -9.06 -3.30
N CYS A 64 7.46 -8.60 -3.61
CA CYS A 64 6.29 -9.47 -3.69
C CYS A 64 6.28 -10.36 -4.94
N SER A 65 5.42 -11.39 -4.92
CA SER A 65 5.20 -12.26 -6.08
C SER A 65 4.53 -11.53 -7.23
N GLU A 66 4.68 -12.05 -8.46
CA GLU A 66 4.00 -11.51 -9.65
C GLU A 66 2.48 -11.45 -9.48
N GLU A 67 1.87 -12.44 -8.82
CA GLU A 67 0.45 -12.44 -8.50
C GLU A 67 0.04 -11.22 -7.66
N LYS A 68 0.84 -10.85 -6.65
CA LYS A 68 0.58 -9.66 -5.84
C LYS A 68 0.73 -8.36 -6.65
N LEU A 69 1.64 -8.33 -7.64
CA LEU A 69 1.77 -7.21 -8.57
C LEU A 69 0.56 -7.08 -9.51
N VAL A 70 0.00 -8.20 -9.97
CA VAL A 70 -1.24 -8.20 -10.77
C VAL A 70 -2.41 -7.64 -9.95
N HIS A 71 -2.59 -8.10 -8.71
CA HIS A 71 -3.61 -7.54 -7.82
C HIS A 71 -3.38 -6.05 -7.51
N LEU A 72 -2.11 -5.61 -7.43
CA LEU A 72 -1.80 -4.19 -7.29
C LEU A 72 -2.23 -3.40 -8.52
N LYS A 73 -1.93 -3.91 -9.72
CA LYS A 73 -2.38 -3.31 -10.98
C LYS A 73 -3.90 -3.16 -11.04
N GLU A 74 -4.65 -4.20 -10.67
CA GLU A 74 -6.12 -4.14 -10.63
C GLU A 74 -6.66 -3.03 -9.72
N LYS A 75 -6.00 -2.78 -8.58
CA LYS A 75 -6.37 -1.68 -7.67
C LYS A 75 -6.12 -0.32 -8.34
N ILE A 76 -5.02 -0.18 -9.07
CA ILE A 76 -4.71 1.06 -9.82
C ILE A 76 -5.74 1.27 -10.93
N GLU A 77 -6.03 0.24 -11.73
CA GLU A 77 -7.04 0.30 -12.80
C GLU A 77 -8.46 0.56 -12.26
N SER A 78 -8.70 0.20 -11.00
CA SER A 78 -9.95 0.51 -10.29
C SER A 78 -10.07 1.97 -9.86
N GLY A 79 -8.99 2.75 -9.93
CA GLY A 79 -8.95 4.17 -9.64
C GLY A 79 -8.12 4.55 -8.40
N ALA A 80 -7.19 3.73 -7.93
CA ALA A 80 -6.23 4.20 -6.94
C ALA A 80 -5.24 5.18 -7.57
N ASP A 81 -4.92 6.26 -6.86
CA ASP A 81 -4.19 7.43 -7.34
C ASP A 81 -2.68 7.36 -7.02
N TYR A 82 -2.28 6.59 -6.01
CA TYR A 82 -0.87 6.38 -5.65
C TYR A 82 -0.63 5.06 -4.90
N ILE A 83 0.64 4.65 -4.85
CA ILE A 83 1.10 3.49 -4.10
C ILE A 83 1.99 3.98 -2.96
N LEU A 84 1.78 3.50 -1.74
CA LEU A 84 2.71 3.64 -0.64
C LEU A 84 3.34 2.28 -0.34
N THR A 85 4.66 2.18 -0.38
CA THR A 85 5.33 0.89 -0.17
C THR A 85 5.47 0.54 1.31
N GLN A 86 5.48 -0.76 1.61
CA GLN A 86 6.09 -1.29 2.83
C GLN A 86 7.53 -0.80 2.95
N ALA A 87 8.03 -0.68 4.19
CA ALA A 87 9.42 -0.36 4.45
C ALA A 87 10.38 -1.40 3.82
N PHE A 88 11.53 -0.92 3.36
CA PHE A 88 12.61 -1.73 2.80
C PHE A 88 13.97 -1.19 3.24
N PHE A 89 14.99 -2.06 3.31
CA PHE A 89 16.36 -1.65 3.66
C PHE A 89 17.26 -1.51 2.44
N GLU A 90 17.12 -2.42 1.47
CA GLU A 90 17.95 -2.40 0.28
C GLU A 90 17.34 -1.50 -0.81
N LYS A 91 18.14 -0.54 -1.31
CA LYS A 91 17.74 0.34 -2.43
C LYS A 91 17.33 -0.46 -3.67
N ASN A 92 18.00 -1.58 -3.93
CA ASN A 92 17.75 -2.43 -5.08
C ASN A 92 16.36 -3.08 -5.03
N THR A 93 15.84 -3.39 -3.84
CA THR A 93 14.49 -3.95 -3.68
C THR A 93 13.41 -2.99 -4.13
N TYR A 94 13.51 -1.71 -3.78
CA TYR A 94 12.58 -0.68 -4.27
C TYR A 94 12.72 -0.46 -5.78
N LYS A 95 13.96 -0.39 -6.28
CA LYS A 95 14.19 -0.20 -7.73
C LYS A 95 13.59 -1.33 -8.55
N ALA A 96 13.82 -2.59 -8.14
CA ALA A 96 13.25 -3.75 -8.81
C ALA A 96 11.71 -3.73 -8.80
N PHE A 97 11.11 -3.33 -7.67
CA PHE A 97 9.66 -3.16 -7.58
C PHE A 97 9.14 -2.07 -8.51
N ALA A 98 9.81 -0.91 -8.58
CA ALA A 98 9.44 0.16 -9.50
C ALA A 98 9.54 -0.28 -10.97
N ASP A 99 10.62 -0.97 -11.35
CA ASP A 99 10.81 -1.52 -12.69
C ASP A 99 9.72 -2.54 -13.05
N GLN A 100 9.32 -3.40 -12.10
CA GLN A 100 8.21 -4.34 -12.27
C GLN A 100 6.86 -3.63 -12.46
N CYS A 101 6.57 -2.60 -11.65
CA CYS A 101 5.38 -1.77 -11.81
C CYS A 101 5.36 -1.10 -13.18
N GLU A 102 6.49 -0.57 -13.65
CA GLU A 102 6.60 0.07 -14.95
C GLU A 102 6.29 -0.92 -16.09
N ARG A 103 6.85 -2.14 -16.04
CA ARG A 103 6.58 -3.21 -17.03
C ARG A 103 5.09 -3.58 -17.11
N LEU A 104 4.37 -3.44 -16.00
CA LEU A 104 2.92 -3.69 -15.94
C LEU A 104 2.06 -2.49 -16.35
N ASN A 105 2.67 -1.39 -16.79
CA ASN A 105 2.03 -0.11 -17.09
C ASN A 105 1.36 0.56 -15.89
N ILE A 106 1.87 0.32 -14.68
CA ILE A 106 1.46 1.08 -13.50
C ILE A 106 2.18 2.43 -13.55
N LYS A 107 1.43 3.52 -13.79
CA LYS A 107 1.99 4.87 -13.99
C LYS A 107 1.70 5.85 -12.85
N VAL A 108 1.00 5.40 -11.81
CA VAL A 108 0.74 6.23 -10.61
C VAL A 108 2.02 6.43 -9.79
N PRO A 109 2.13 7.52 -9.00
CA PRO A 109 3.27 7.73 -8.11
C PRO A 109 3.45 6.58 -7.11
N ILE A 110 4.71 6.14 -6.93
CA ILE A 110 5.11 5.12 -5.96
C ILE A 110 5.95 5.77 -4.86
N ILE A 111 5.34 5.98 -3.70
CA ILE A 111 5.95 6.63 -2.53
C ILE A 111 6.70 5.57 -1.71
N PRO A 112 8.04 5.69 -1.55
CA PRO A 112 8.80 4.73 -0.77
C PRO A 112 8.54 4.87 0.74
N GLY A 113 8.07 3.81 1.37
CA GLY A 113 8.10 3.69 2.82
C GLY A 113 9.55 3.53 3.28
N LYS A 114 10.08 4.51 4.01
CA LYS A 114 11.41 4.43 4.62
C LYS A 114 11.29 4.53 6.13
N ILE A 115 11.98 3.64 6.84
CA ILE A 115 12.16 3.73 8.29
C ILE A 115 13.56 4.30 8.54
N ALA A 116 13.67 5.25 9.47
CA ALA A 116 14.96 5.86 9.80
C ALA A 116 15.93 4.79 10.35
N SER A 117 17.16 4.79 9.84
CA SER A 117 18.22 3.86 10.27
C SER A 117 18.57 4.00 11.76
N THR A 118 18.31 5.15 12.37
CA THR A 118 18.50 5.36 13.82
C THR A 118 17.64 4.42 14.69
N ILE A 119 16.51 3.94 14.17
CA ILE A 119 15.59 3.05 14.87
C ILE A 119 16.01 1.57 14.70
N PHE A 120 17.02 1.29 13.86
CA PHE A 120 17.41 -0.07 13.47
C PHE A 120 17.77 -0.97 14.67
N SER A 121 18.48 -0.45 15.68
CA SER A 121 18.78 -1.20 16.91
C SER A 121 17.53 -1.60 17.72
N THR A 122 16.42 -0.86 17.56
CA THR A 122 15.12 -1.18 18.18
C THR A 122 14.32 -2.19 17.35
N LEU A 123 14.56 -2.24 16.03
CA LEU A 123 13.91 -3.16 15.09
C LEU A 123 14.45 -4.60 15.17
N GLU A 124 15.56 -4.83 15.88
CA GLU A 124 16.06 -6.19 16.16
C GLU A 124 15.23 -6.95 17.20
N SER A 125 14.29 -6.29 17.89
CA SER A 125 13.31 -6.99 18.72
C SER A 125 12.44 -7.93 17.87
N GLU A 126 12.14 -9.14 18.36
CA GLU A 126 11.37 -10.17 17.63
C GLU A 126 10.04 -9.63 17.06
N ARG A 127 9.48 -8.62 17.71
CA ARG A 127 8.22 -7.98 17.36
C ARG A 127 8.29 -7.14 16.07
N CYS A 128 9.47 -6.68 15.67
CA CYS A 128 9.67 -5.85 14.47
C CYS A 128 10.08 -6.66 13.23
N ARG A 129 10.52 -7.93 13.40
CA ARG A 129 10.83 -8.83 12.27
C ARG A 129 9.65 -9.05 11.33
N PHE A 130 8.43 -9.05 11.87
CA PHE A 130 7.19 -9.22 11.08
C PHE A 130 6.97 -8.08 10.07
N LEU A 131 7.53 -6.90 10.31
CA LEU A 131 7.35 -5.72 9.46
C LEU A 131 8.33 -5.66 8.28
N ILE A 132 9.33 -6.54 8.22
CA ILE A 132 10.54 -6.36 7.39
C ILE A 132 10.78 -7.50 6.37
N ASN A 133 9.91 -8.52 6.32
CA ASN A 133 10.11 -9.82 5.67
C ASN A 133 10.88 -10.83 6.55
N SER A 134 10.19 -11.93 6.87
CA SER A 134 10.73 -13.10 7.58
C SER A 134 11.62 -14.00 6.70
N SER A 135 12.13 -13.52 5.57
CA SER A 135 12.90 -14.33 4.59
C SER A 135 14.30 -13.81 4.31
N GLU A 136 14.57 -12.53 4.59
CA GLU A 136 15.92 -11.99 4.49
C GLU A 136 16.62 -12.20 5.84
N LYS A 137 17.53 -13.18 5.89
CA LYS A 137 18.57 -13.15 6.91
C LYS A 137 19.30 -11.82 6.75
N PHE A 138 19.33 -11.01 7.80
CA PHE A 138 20.23 -9.86 7.88
C PHE A 138 21.67 -10.35 7.67
N VAL A 139 22.18 -10.28 6.44
CA VAL A 139 23.56 -10.58 6.09
C VAL A 139 24.13 -9.31 5.47
N GLY A 140 24.74 -8.49 6.32
CA GLY A 140 25.45 -7.28 5.91
C GLY A 140 25.07 -6.07 6.76
N THR A 141 26.07 -5.24 7.07
CA THR A 141 25.84 -3.89 7.57
C THR A 141 25.05 -3.10 6.52
N PRO A 142 23.89 -2.51 6.84
CA PRO A 142 23.12 -1.74 5.88
C PRO A 142 23.95 -0.55 5.39
N GLU A 143 24.17 -0.44 4.09
CA GLU A 143 24.70 0.80 3.52
C GLU A 143 23.68 1.91 3.75
N ILE A 144 24.09 2.92 4.52
CA ILE A 144 23.26 4.06 4.87
C ILE A 144 22.97 4.84 3.59
N VAL A 145 21.72 4.82 3.15
CA VAL A 145 21.24 5.62 2.02
C VAL A 145 21.25 7.10 2.43
N THR A 146 22.39 7.76 2.22
CA THR A 146 22.51 9.22 2.17
C THR A 146 22.50 9.63 0.71
N GLY A 147 21.34 10.03 0.19
CA GLY A 147 21.26 10.50 -1.20
C GLY A 147 19.83 10.71 -1.68
N ASN A 148 19.61 11.88 -2.30
CA ASN A 148 18.33 12.30 -2.88
C ASN A 148 17.83 11.28 -3.90
N VAL A 149 16.49 11.12 -3.88
CA VAL A 149 15.66 10.17 -4.62
C VAL A 149 16.08 10.03 -6.08
#